data_AF-A0A3S0Y0E7-F1
#
_entry.id   AF-A0A3S0Y0E7-F1
#
_cell.length_a   1.000
_cell.length_b   1.000
_cell.length_c   1.000
_cell.angle_alpha   90.00
_cell.angle_beta   90.00
_cell.angle_gamma   90.00
#
_symmetry.space_group_name_H-M   'P 1'
#
loop_
_entity.id
_entity.type
_entity.pdbx_description
1 polymer ?
#
loop_
_entity_poly.entity_id
_entity_poly.type
_entity_poly.pdbx_seq_one_letter_code
_entity_poly.pdbx_strand_id
1 'polypeptide(L)'
;MPSPRVTLDPMSVQSVSPPRDQSRRTVVASVIATVALVVAFGGDGWRNLLGWPGYIALVLLVAAACGIVLVRSRPRVRWSTTPKALVAFLGLAVLSLAWSAYPGATASTLLGTLLTTTVGCTLALALDWHAFVRALGTSLRFLIGLSLAFELVVAFIVRQPVPRWWDPVGEDTALLNLWSRNVLLEGDRIQGWVGNANLLAIIALLGIVVFGVQLAERSVTRTSGYGWLALAAITFGLTRSSTMMIAAVACIVVLGAVLLARRAGPSGRLGLYGAGLAAAAAVAVVAVFFRDAALSALGKSSDLTGRLDIWADVVALAERRPVFGWGYSSPWLPGAVPFDEPVVRNGVEQLQAHNAWLDVWMQLGIVGAVLFAGIVVSVVWRCWFLAIDRPRVGLVDDRPYSTTSILPLLVVVVLVVQSLMESRILVESGWVLLVALAVATKARPVIERPVVEKPLVERRVTDRAAPGRA
;
A
#
# COMPACT_ATOMS: atom_id res chain seq x y z
N MET A 1 -3.83 -34.02 -71.14
CA MET A 1 -3.38 -32.91 -70.27
C MET A 1 -4.00 -33.10 -68.89
N PRO A 2 -3.21 -33.35 -67.84
CA PRO A 2 -3.74 -33.64 -66.51
C PRO A 2 -4.05 -32.33 -65.74
N SER A 3 -5.09 -32.37 -64.92
CA SER A 3 -5.54 -31.29 -64.05
C SER A 3 -4.52 -30.99 -62.93
N PRO A 4 -4.37 -29.72 -62.49
CA PRO A 4 -3.50 -29.41 -61.38
C PRO A 4 -4.13 -29.89 -60.07
N ARG A 5 -3.49 -30.86 -59.41
CA ARG A 5 -3.79 -31.24 -58.03
C ARG A 5 -3.41 -30.08 -57.11
N VAL A 6 -4.41 -29.47 -56.49
CA VAL A 6 -4.21 -28.57 -55.35
C VAL A 6 -3.79 -29.44 -54.17
N THR A 7 -2.50 -29.43 -53.84
CA THR A 7 -1.98 -29.96 -52.59
C THR A 7 -2.41 -29.01 -51.47
N LEU A 8 -3.43 -29.42 -50.70
CA LEU A 8 -3.77 -28.79 -49.44
C LEU A 8 -2.61 -29.04 -48.47
N ASP A 9 -1.88 -27.96 -48.17
CA ASP A 9 -0.86 -27.92 -47.13
C ASP A 9 -1.53 -28.38 -45.81
N PRO A 10 -1.06 -29.43 -45.12
CA PRO A 10 -1.64 -29.83 -43.86
C PRO A 10 -1.55 -28.64 -42.92
N MET A 11 -2.73 -28.13 -42.52
CA MET A 11 -2.87 -26.99 -41.62
C MET A 11 -1.80 -27.07 -40.55
N SER A 12 -0.89 -26.09 -40.55
CA SER A 12 0.05 -25.91 -39.46
C SER A 12 -0.80 -25.88 -38.19
N VAL A 13 -0.74 -26.97 -37.42
CA VAL A 13 -1.28 -26.99 -36.07
C VAL A 13 -0.51 -25.89 -35.39
N GLN A 14 -1.12 -24.71 -35.26
CA GLN A 14 -0.60 -23.67 -34.38
C GLN A 14 -0.43 -24.39 -33.06
N SER A 15 0.82 -24.61 -32.66
CA SER A 15 1.12 -25.11 -31.34
C SER A 15 0.55 -24.06 -30.41
N VAL A 16 -0.64 -24.36 -29.87
CA VAL A 16 -1.21 -23.59 -28.79
C VAL A 16 -0.17 -23.74 -27.69
N SER A 17 0.61 -22.68 -27.52
CA SER A 17 1.53 -22.60 -26.40
C SER A 17 0.70 -22.91 -25.17
N PRO A 18 1.20 -23.75 -24.24
CA PRO A 18 0.49 -23.97 -22.99
C PRO A 18 0.11 -22.60 -22.41
N PRO A 19 -1.03 -22.50 -21.69
CA PRO A 19 -1.42 -21.26 -21.04
C PRO A 19 -0.20 -20.68 -20.35
N ARG A 20 -0.01 -19.36 -20.37
CA ARG A 20 1.14 -18.64 -19.77
C ARG A 20 1.22 -18.80 -18.24
N ASP A 21 0.95 -19.98 -17.73
CA ASP A 21 1.06 -20.37 -16.35
C ASP A 21 2.53 -20.71 -16.06
N GLN A 22 3.19 -19.71 -15.49
CA GLN A 22 4.30 -19.84 -14.56
C GLN A 22 5.58 -20.48 -15.11
N SER A 23 6.32 -19.71 -15.91
CA SER A 23 7.77 -19.93 -15.99
C SER A 23 8.35 -19.96 -14.56
N ARG A 24 9.29 -20.87 -14.26
CA ARG A 24 9.97 -20.97 -12.94
C ARG A 24 10.41 -19.59 -12.40
N ARG A 25 10.76 -18.67 -13.30
CA ARG A 25 11.13 -17.28 -12.99
C ARG A 25 9.98 -16.47 -12.39
N THR A 26 8.76 -16.61 -12.90
CA THR A 26 7.57 -15.90 -12.41
C THR A 26 7.19 -16.35 -11.01
N VAL A 27 7.31 -17.65 -10.73
CA VAL A 27 7.06 -18.23 -9.39
C VAL A 27 8.07 -17.69 -8.39
N VAL A 28 9.36 -17.77 -8.73
CA VAL A 28 10.45 -17.25 -7.88
C VAL A 28 10.27 -15.76 -7.60
N ALA A 29 9.94 -14.96 -8.61
CA ALA A 29 9.66 -13.53 -8.43
C ALA A 29 8.48 -13.29 -7.48
N SER A 30 7.41 -14.07 -7.60
CA SER A 30 6.21 -13.94 -6.75
C SER A 30 6.49 -14.32 -5.29
N VAL A 31 7.29 -15.38 -5.06
CA VAL A 31 7.71 -15.79 -3.71
C VAL A 31 8.58 -14.72 -3.07
N ILE A 32 9.62 -14.25 -3.77
CA ILE A 32 10.51 -13.19 -3.28
C ILE A 32 9.73 -11.92 -2.96
N ALA A 33 8.80 -11.52 -3.84
CA ALA A 33 7.92 -10.39 -3.61
C ALA A 33 7.00 -10.56 -2.39
N THR A 34 6.47 -11.77 -2.18
CA THR A 34 5.64 -12.08 -1.00
C THR A 34 6.46 -11.95 0.29
N VAL A 35 7.66 -12.52 0.32
CA VAL A 35 8.59 -12.38 1.46
C VAL A 35 8.94 -10.90 1.68
N ALA A 36 9.22 -10.16 0.62
CA ALA A 36 9.53 -8.74 0.71
C ALA A 36 8.38 -7.92 1.29
N LEU A 37 7.13 -8.23 0.93
CA LEU A 37 5.95 -7.61 1.54
C LEU A 37 5.79 -8.01 3.01
N VAL A 38 6.01 -9.28 3.38
CA VAL A 38 5.99 -9.72 4.79
C VAL A 38 7.03 -8.96 5.63
N VAL A 39 8.22 -8.74 5.08
CA VAL A 39 9.28 -7.96 5.75
C VAL A 39 8.91 -6.47 5.82
N ALA A 40 8.41 -5.89 4.73
CA ALA A 40 8.05 -4.48 4.68
C ALA A 40 6.84 -4.12 5.57
N PHE A 41 5.85 -5.00 5.72
CA PHE A 41 4.73 -4.77 6.64
C PHE A 41 5.04 -5.15 8.08
N GLY A 42 5.95 -6.09 8.30
CA GLY A 42 6.32 -6.61 9.61
C GLY A 42 7.55 -5.96 10.24
N GLY A 43 7.98 -4.78 9.80
CA GLY A 43 9.26 -4.16 10.19
C GLY A 43 9.48 -4.13 11.70
N ASP A 44 8.49 -3.64 12.46
CA ASP A 44 8.52 -3.60 13.93
C ASP A 44 8.64 -5.02 14.55
N GLY A 45 7.87 -6.00 14.04
CA GLY A 45 7.91 -7.38 14.51
C GLY A 45 9.24 -8.08 14.23
N TRP A 46 9.84 -7.85 13.06
CA TRP A 46 11.17 -8.39 12.72
C TRP A 46 12.27 -7.76 13.58
N ARG A 47 12.20 -6.46 13.87
CA ARG A 47 13.11 -5.80 14.82
C ARG A 47 12.95 -6.40 16.21
N ASN A 48 11.72 -6.62 16.69
CA ASN A 48 11.47 -7.24 17.98
C ASN A 48 11.96 -8.69 18.05
N LEU A 49 11.93 -9.43 16.94
CA LEU A 49 12.41 -10.81 16.90
C LEU A 49 13.94 -10.91 16.79
N LEU A 50 14.57 -10.12 15.91
CA LEU A 50 15.96 -10.28 15.49
C LEU A 50 16.93 -9.23 16.05
N GLY A 51 16.40 -8.16 16.68
CA GLY A 51 17.15 -6.95 16.98
C GLY A 51 17.55 -6.17 15.72
N TRP A 52 18.20 -5.02 15.92
CA TRP A 52 18.62 -4.15 14.81
C TRP A 52 19.59 -4.81 13.81
N PRO A 53 20.68 -5.48 14.23
CA PRO A 53 21.63 -6.07 13.29
C PRO A 53 20.98 -7.16 12.42
N GLY A 54 20.17 -8.03 13.04
CA GLY A 54 19.47 -9.11 12.34
C GLY A 54 18.41 -8.57 11.37
N TYR A 55 17.68 -7.53 11.77
CA TYR A 55 16.72 -6.85 10.90
C TYR A 55 17.40 -6.20 9.68
N ILE A 56 18.53 -5.48 9.88
CA ILE A 56 19.29 -4.87 8.80
C ILE A 56 19.79 -5.94 7.81
N ALA A 57 20.36 -7.05 8.32
CA ALA A 57 20.81 -8.15 7.48
C ALA A 57 19.66 -8.77 6.66
N LEU A 58 18.49 -8.96 7.28
CA LEU A 58 17.29 -9.47 6.61
C LEU A 58 16.83 -8.52 5.48
N VAL A 59 16.74 -7.22 5.77
CA VAL A 59 16.31 -6.22 4.78
C VAL A 59 17.29 -6.15 3.61
N LEU A 60 18.59 -6.16 3.86
CA LEU A 60 19.62 -6.18 2.81
C LEU A 60 19.52 -7.41 1.93
N LEU A 61 19.34 -8.60 2.52
CA LEU A 61 19.20 -9.85 1.78
C LEU A 61 17.95 -9.87 0.90
N VAL A 62 16.81 -9.44 1.44
CA VAL A 62 15.54 -9.37 0.71
C VAL A 62 15.59 -8.34 -0.41
N ALA A 63 16.12 -7.14 -0.14
CA ALA A 63 16.29 -6.11 -1.15
C ALA A 63 17.25 -6.54 -2.26
N ALA A 64 18.35 -7.23 -1.93
CA ALA A 64 19.27 -7.81 -2.91
C ALA A 64 18.57 -8.86 -3.78
N ALA A 65 17.78 -9.76 -3.19
CA ALA A 65 16.98 -10.73 -3.93
C ALA A 65 15.97 -10.04 -4.88
N CYS A 66 15.27 -9.00 -4.41
CA CYS A 66 14.39 -8.18 -5.25
C CYS A 66 15.15 -7.50 -6.40
N GLY A 67 16.35 -6.96 -6.14
CA GLY A 67 17.22 -6.37 -7.15
C GLY A 67 17.67 -7.38 -8.21
N ILE A 68 18.05 -8.59 -7.81
CA ILE A 68 18.41 -9.68 -8.72
C ILE A 68 17.22 -10.05 -9.61
N VAL A 69 16.02 -10.17 -9.05
CA VAL A 69 14.78 -10.43 -9.82
C VAL A 69 14.53 -9.30 -10.82
N LEU A 70 14.66 -8.04 -10.39
CA LEU A 70 14.46 -6.87 -11.24
C LEU A 70 15.44 -6.87 -12.43
N VAL A 71 16.73 -7.06 -12.17
CA VAL A 71 17.77 -7.13 -13.23
C VAL A 71 17.52 -8.30 -14.19
N ARG A 72 17.15 -9.48 -13.67
CA ARG A 72 16.90 -10.67 -14.51
C ARG A 72 15.60 -10.60 -15.31
N SER A 73 14.59 -9.87 -14.82
CA SER A 73 13.34 -9.65 -15.54
C SER A 73 13.50 -8.72 -16.75
N ARG A 74 14.59 -7.92 -16.79
CA ARG A 74 14.90 -6.95 -17.86
C ARG A 74 13.67 -6.13 -18.29
N PRO A 75 13.03 -5.42 -17.34
CA PRO A 75 11.84 -4.65 -17.65
C PRO A 75 12.16 -3.59 -18.69
N ARG A 76 11.30 -3.45 -19.71
CA ARG A 76 11.42 -2.41 -20.72
C ARG A 76 10.99 -1.06 -20.15
N VAL A 77 11.87 -0.41 -19.39
CA VAL A 77 11.61 0.91 -18.82
C VAL A 77 11.88 1.98 -19.88
N ARG A 78 10.82 2.64 -20.36
CA ARG A 78 10.95 3.83 -21.21
C ARG A 78 10.92 5.07 -20.33
N TRP A 79 11.78 6.05 -20.61
CA TRP A 79 11.77 7.31 -19.85
C TRP A 79 10.41 8.00 -19.91
N SER A 80 9.70 7.96 -21.04
CA SER A 80 8.34 8.53 -21.14
C SER A 80 7.32 7.91 -20.18
N THR A 81 7.54 6.68 -19.73
CA THR A 81 6.65 5.95 -18.82
C THR A 81 7.18 5.91 -17.38
N THR A 82 8.23 6.66 -17.03
CA THR A 82 8.68 6.74 -15.62
C THR A 82 7.86 7.78 -14.85
N PRO A 83 7.51 7.51 -13.57
CA PRO A 83 6.85 8.50 -12.71
C PRO A 83 7.81 9.63 -12.35
N LYS A 84 7.70 10.77 -13.06
CA LYS A 84 8.65 11.90 -12.95
C LYS A 84 8.75 12.49 -11.55
N ALA A 85 7.62 12.68 -10.88
CA ALA A 85 7.59 13.20 -9.51
C ALA A 85 8.35 12.28 -8.54
N LEU A 86 8.24 10.96 -8.70
CA LEU A 86 8.98 9.99 -7.87
C LEU A 86 10.48 10.08 -8.12
N VAL A 87 10.90 10.13 -9.38
CA VAL A 87 12.32 10.26 -9.75
C VAL A 87 12.90 11.58 -9.23
N ALA A 88 12.16 12.69 -9.38
CA ALA A 88 12.58 13.99 -8.90
C ALA A 88 12.66 14.05 -7.36
N PHE A 89 11.68 13.46 -6.65
CA PHE A 89 11.69 13.39 -5.19
C PHE A 89 12.88 12.57 -4.68
N LEU A 90 13.13 11.38 -5.25
CA LEU A 90 14.30 10.57 -4.91
C LEU A 90 15.61 11.28 -5.24
N GLY A 91 15.67 11.96 -6.39
CA GLY A 91 16.82 12.79 -6.76
C GLY A 91 17.08 13.90 -5.75
N LEU A 92 16.04 14.62 -5.32
CA LEU A 92 16.14 15.65 -4.29
C LEU A 92 16.59 15.06 -2.95
N ALA A 93 16.02 13.92 -2.55
CA ALA A 93 16.41 13.22 -1.32
C ALA A 93 17.90 12.84 -1.33
N VAL A 94 18.41 12.33 -2.45
CA VAL A 94 19.85 12.05 -2.63
C VAL A 94 20.68 13.33 -2.58
N LEU A 95 20.28 14.37 -3.32
CA LEU A 95 21.00 15.64 -3.35
C LEU A 95 21.06 16.31 -1.97
N SER A 96 20.06 16.07 -1.12
CA SER A 96 20.00 16.63 0.24
C SER A 96 21.18 16.24 1.12
N LEU A 97 21.91 15.17 0.79
CA LEU A 97 23.19 14.84 1.43
C LEU A 97 24.19 16.01 1.40
N ALA A 98 24.15 16.84 0.36
CA ALA A 98 25.10 17.94 0.19
C ALA A 98 24.88 19.11 1.18
N TRP A 99 23.66 19.27 1.71
CA TRP A 99 23.33 20.35 2.67
C TRP A 99 22.71 19.85 3.98
N SER A 100 22.68 18.53 4.18
CA SER A 100 22.08 17.90 5.36
C SER A 100 22.79 18.37 6.64
N ALA A 101 22.00 18.73 7.65
CA ALA A 101 22.51 19.00 8.99
C ALA A 101 22.92 17.72 9.74
N TYR A 102 22.54 16.55 9.22
CA TYR A 102 22.82 15.24 9.80
C TYR A 102 23.20 14.22 8.70
N PRO A 103 24.36 14.40 8.02
CA PRO A 103 24.70 13.61 6.83
C PRO A 103 24.71 12.09 7.06
N GLY A 104 25.16 11.63 8.24
CA GLY A 104 25.19 10.21 8.59
C GLY A 104 23.79 9.59 8.72
N ALA A 105 22.86 10.32 9.35
CA ALA A 105 21.46 9.90 9.44
C ALA A 105 20.80 9.92 8.05
N THR A 106 21.02 11.00 7.28
CA THR A 106 20.52 11.10 5.90
C THR A 106 20.97 9.94 5.04
N ALA A 107 22.26 9.59 5.06
CA ALA A 107 22.79 8.47 4.30
C ALA A 107 22.14 7.14 4.70
N SER A 108 21.95 6.91 6.00
CA SER A 108 21.36 5.67 6.55
C SER A 108 19.89 5.51 6.16
N THR A 109 19.08 6.57 6.30
CA THR A 109 17.66 6.54 5.92
C THR A 109 17.47 6.49 4.42
N LEU A 110 18.35 7.17 3.66
CA LEU A 110 18.31 7.14 2.20
C LEU A 110 18.60 5.72 1.69
N LEU A 111 19.55 5.00 2.30
CA LEU A 111 19.77 3.59 1.99
C LEU A 111 18.47 2.78 2.21
N GLY A 112 17.81 2.94 3.35
CA GLY A 112 16.50 2.30 3.61
C GLY A 112 15.44 2.62 2.55
N THR A 113 15.32 3.89 2.15
CA THR A 113 14.41 4.34 1.10
C THR A 113 14.77 3.76 -0.27
N LEU A 114 16.04 3.64 -0.63
CA LEU A 114 16.48 3.03 -1.90
C LEU A 114 16.23 1.51 -1.92
N LEU A 115 16.46 0.82 -0.80
CA LEU A 115 16.17 -0.61 -0.68
C LEU A 115 14.66 -0.88 -0.83
N THR A 116 13.82 -0.10 -0.14
CA THR A 116 12.35 -0.21 -0.25
C THR A 116 11.83 0.24 -1.62
N THR A 117 12.46 1.25 -2.24
CA THR A 117 12.17 1.62 -3.65
C THR A 117 12.46 0.46 -4.59
N THR A 118 13.55 -0.28 -4.37
CA THR A 118 13.89 -1.46 -5.16
C THR A 118 12.79 -2.53 -5.03
N VAL A 119 12.30 -2.79 -3.82
CA VAL A 119 11.18 -3.72 -3.58
C VAL A 119 9.91 -3.25 -4.31
N GLY A 120 9.53 -1.97 -4.20
CA GLY A 120 8.38 -1.40 -4.90
C GLY A 120 8.49 -1.51 -6.42
N CYS A 121 9.67 -1.23 -6.98
CA CYS A 121 9.96 -1.41 -8.40
C CYS A 121 9.88 -2.88 -8.83
N THR A 122 10.39 -3.82 -8.03
CA THR A 122 10.27 -5.26 -8.31
C THR A 122 8.80 -5.69 -8.36
N LEU A 123 7.98 -5.26 -7.39
CA LEU A 123 6.54 -5.52 -7.38
C LEU A 123 5.84 -4.97 -8.64
N ALA A 124 6.20 -3.78 -9.09
CA ALA A 124 5.56 -3.13 -10.24
C ALA A 124 6.03 -3.66 -11.61
N LEU A 125 7.32 -4.00 -11.73
CA LEU A 125 7.96 -4.27 -13.01
C LEU A 125 8.16 -5.77 -13.28
N ALA A 126 8.43 -6.57 -12.25
CA ALA A 126 8.70 -8.00 -12.40
C ALA A 126 7.45 -8.89 -12.29
N LEU A 127 6.37 -8.40 -11.65
CA LEU A 127 5.11 -9.12 -11.52
C LEU A 127 4.06 -8.63 -12.52
N ASP A 128 3.11 -9.49 -12.85
CA ASP A 128 1.84 -9.05 -13.41
C ASP A 128 0.87 -8.62 -12.29
N TRP A 129 -0.22 -7.96 -12.67
CA TRP A 129 -1.17 -7.41 -11.69
C TRP A 129 -1.75 -8.52 -10.80
N HIS A 130 -2.09 -9.68 -11.38
CA HIS A 130 -2.61 -10.80 -10.60
C HIS A 130 -1.58 -11.38 -9.62
N ALA A 131 -0.31 -11.54 -10.02
CA ALA A 131 0.74 -11.97 -9.09
C ALA A 131 1.01 -10.91 -8.01
N PHE A 132 0.94 -9.61 -8.32
CA PHE A 132 1.00 -8.55 -7.32
C PHE A 132 -0.12 -8.69 -6.29
N VAL A 133 -1.38 -8.84 -6.73
CA VAL A 133 -2.54 -9.00 -5.84
C VAL A 133 -2.47 -10.30 -5.04
N ARG A 134 -1.98 -11.39 -5.65
CA ARG A 134 -1.75 -12.65 -4.93
C ARG A 134 -0.65 -12.51 -3.88
N ALA A 135 0.49 -11.92 -4.21
CA ALA A 135 1.59 -11.71 -3.27
C ALA A 135 1.16 -10.85 -2.08
N LEU A 136 0.46 -9.74 -2.34
CA LEU A 136 -0.12 -8.88 -1.32
C LEU A 136 -1.17 -9.62 -0.47
N GLY A 137 -2.08 -10.36 -1.11
CA GLY A 137 -3.07 -11.16 -0.39
C GLY A 137 -2.45 -12.25 0.47
N THR A 138 -1.38 -12.90 0.02
CA THR A 138 -0.68 -13.95 0.79
C THR A 138 0.09 -13.34 1.96
N SER A 139 0.80 -12.22 1.76
CA SER A 139 1.53 -11.55 2.83
C SER A 139 0.60 -11.06 3.94
N LEU A 140 -0.56 -10.48 3.58
CA LEU A 140 -1.55 -10.01 4.56
C LEU A 140 -2.18 -11.17 5.34
N ARG A 141 -2.50 -12.30 4.70
CA ARG A 141 -2.99 -13.51 5.40
C ARG A 141 -1.97 -14.02 6.41
N PHE A 142 -0.70 -14.11 5.98
CA PHE A 142 0.38 -14.54 6.85
C PHE A 142 0.52 -13.64 8.07
N LEU A 143 0.55 -12.32 7.88
CA LEU A 143 0.72 -11.36 8.98
C LEU A 143 -0.47 -11.28 9.93
N ILE A 144 -1.70 -11.35 9.40
CA ILE A 144 -2.92 -11.41 10.22
C ILE A 144 -2.94 -12.71 11.04
N GLY A 145 -2.74 -13.85 10.37
CA GLY A 145 -2.70 -15.16 11.01
C GLY A 145 -1.62 -15.25 12.09
N LEU A 146 -0.40 -14.82 11.77
CA LEU A 146 0.73 -14.77 12.70
C LEU A 146 0.44 -13.85 13.89
N SER A 147 -0.17 -12.68 13.65
CA SER A 147 -0.48 -11.73 14.71
C SER A 147 -1.55 -12.24 15.68
N LEU A 148 -2.61 -12.85 15.16
CA LEU A 148 -3.64 -13.47 16.01
C LEU A 148 -3.08 -14.67 16.77
N ALA A 149 -2.31 -15.54 16.11
CA ALA A 149 -1.68 -16.68 16.77
C ALA A 149 -0.71 -16.23 17.88
N PHE A 150 0.08 -15.19 17.62
CA PHE A 150 0.97 -14.59 18.61
C PHE A 150 0.21 -14.06 19.82
N GLU A 151 -0.85 -13.26 19.63
CA GLU A 151 -1.64 -12.74 20.75
C GLU A 151 -2.38 -13.86 21.51
N LEU A 152 -2.82 -14.92 20.84
CA LEU A 152 -3.41 -16.10 21.49
C LEU A 152 -2.38 -16.85 22.34
N VAL A 153 -1.16 -17.07 21.83
CA VAL A 153 -0.07 -17.69 22.58
C VAL A 153 0.29 -16.83 23.80
N VAL A 154 0.37 -15.50 23.63
CA VAL A 154 0.64 -14.60 24.75
C VAL A 154 -0.49 -14.68 25.78
N ALA A 155 -1.75 -14.60 25.36
CA ALA A 155 -2.91 -14.64 26.25
C ALA A 155 -3.07 -15.95 27.04
N PHE A 156 -2.88 -17.10 26.39
CA PHE A 156 -3.20 -18.40 26.99
C PHE A 156 -2.00 -19.14 27.57
N ILE A 157 -0.81 -18.96 26.99
CA ILE A 157 0.41 -19.69 27.38
C ILE A 157 1.34 -18.79 28.20
N VAL A 158 1.69 -17.61 27.69
CA VAL A 158 2.67 -16.72 28.36
C VAL A 158 2.03 -16.00 29.56
N ARG A 159 0.78 -15.56 29.43
CA ARG A 159 -0.07 -14.91 30.46
C ARG A 159 0.53 -13.68 31.13
N GLN A 160 1.51 -13.06 30.49
CA GLN A 160 2.14 -11.81 30.94
C GLN A 160 2.55 -10.98 29.72
N PRO A 161 2.68 -9.64 29.88
CA PRO A 161 3.23 -8.79 28.84
C PRO A 161 4.62 -9.26 28.38
N VAL A 162 4.89 -9.14 27.08
CA VAL A 162 6.15 -9.53 26.47
C VAL A 162 6.97 -8.28 26.15
N PRO A 163 8.09 -8.02 26.87
CA PRO A 163 8.96 -6.89 26.58
C PRO A 163 9.81 -7.13 25.31
N ARG A 164 10.38 -6.05 24.77
CA ARG A 164 11.41 -6.14 23.71
C ARG A 164 12.73 -6.54 24.35
N TRP A 165 13.30 -7.66 23.93
CA TRP A 165 14.51 -8.21 24.57
C TRP A 165 15.79 -7.38 24.32
N TRP A 166 15.83 -6.58 23.26
CA TRP A 166 16.98 -5.75 22.88
C TRP A 166 16.89 -4.30 23.34
N ASP A 167 15.73 -3.88 23.87
CA ASP A 167 15.50 -2.56 24.46
C ASP A 167 14.86 -2.68 25.86
N PRO A 168 15.54 -3.34 26.82
CA PRO A 168 15.06 -3.46 28.18
C PRO A 168 15.26 -2.13 28.92
N VAL A 169 14.32 -1.20 28.79
CA VAL A 169 14.27 -0.01 29.65
C VAL A 169 13.44 -0.33 30.91
N GLY A 170 13.84 0.22 32.06
CA GLY A 170 13.42 -0.18 33.42
C GLY A 170 11.93 -0.09 33.78
N GLU A 171 11.65 -0.21 35.08
CA GLU A 171 10.31 -0.44 35.68
C GLU A 171 9.22 0.59 35.29
N ASP A 172 9.60 1.83 34.94
CA ASP A 172 8.70 2.87 34.41
C ASP A 172 8.46 2.76 32.89
N THR A 173 8.25 1.54 32.39
CA THR A 173 8.14 1.33 30.94
C THR A 173 6.84 1.91 30.40
N ALA A 174 6.96 2.85 29.48
CA ALA A 174 5.84 3.28 28.66
C ALA A 174 5.22 2.05 27.99
N LEU A 175 3.87 1.95 27.98
CA LEU A 175 3.11 0.88 27.30
C LEU A 175 3.50 0.67 25.82
N LEU A 176 4.21 1.65 25.24
CA LEU A 176 4.76 1.68 23.88
C LEU A 176 6.01 0.79 23.68
N ASN A 177 6.67 0.34 24.75
CA ASN A 177 7.92 -0.43 24.69
C ASN A 177 7.74 -1.95 24.80
N LEU A 178 6.50 -2.40 25.03
CA LEU A 178 6.15 -3.82 25.02
C LEU A 178 5.95 -4.31 23.58
N TRP A 179 6.32 -5.56 23.31
CA TRP A 179 6.01 -6.24 22.04
C TRP A 179 4.56 -6.75 22.05
N SER A 180 4.12 -7.39 23.13
CA SER A 180 2.70 -7.63 23.40
C SER A 180 2.37 -7.19 24.81
N ARG A 181 1.15 -6.66 24.99
CA ARG A 181 0.65 -6.22 26.30
C ARG A 181 -0.20 -7.28 27.01
N ASN A 182 -0.41 -8.44 26.40
CA ASN A 182 -1.27 -9.50 26.95
C ASN A 182 -2.75 -9.08 27.17
N VAL A 183 -3.25 -8.10 26.42
CA VAL A 183 -4.58 -7.50 26.64
C VAL A 183 -5.72 -8.12 25.81
N LEU A 184 -5.48 -9.25 25.16
CA LEU A 184 -6.45 -9.86 24.23
C LEU A 184 -7.81 -10.15 24.90
N LEU A 185 -7.78 -10.64 26.14
CA LEU A 185 -8.98 -10.99 26.92
C LEU A 185 -9.51 -9.83 27.77
N GLU A 186 -8.70 -8.80 27.97
CA GLU A 186 -9.03 -7.61 28.76
C GLU A 186 -9.83 -6.58 27.95
N GLY A 187 -9.88 -6.77 26.63
CA GLY A 187 -10.61 -5.88 25.74
C GLY A 187 -9.93 -4.51 25.59
N ASP A 188 -8.60 -4.46 25.58
CA ASP A 188 -7.85 -3.29 25.11
C ASP A 188 -7.23 -3.56 23.72
N ARG A 189 -6.49 -2.59 23.18
CA ARG A 189 -5.93 -2.60 21.82
C ARG A 189 -4.85 -3.67 21.65
N ILE A 190 -5.09 -4.66 20.78
CA ILE A 190 -4.06 -5.65 20.45
C ILE A 190 -2.99 -5.04 19.52
N GLN A 191 -1.78 -5.55 19.61
CA GLN A 191 -0.63 -5.08 18.82
C GLN A 191 -0.20 -6.09 17.74
N GLY A 192 -0.53 -7.36 17.95
CA GLY A 192 -0.12 -8.46 17.09
C GLY A 192 1.37 -8.75 17.17
N TRP A 193 1.82 -9.68 16.33
CA TRP A 193 3.24 -10.00 16.19
C TRP A 193 4.03 -8.81 15.65
N VAL A 194 3.39 -7.88 14.96
CA VAL A 194 4.03 -6.65 14.50
C VAL A 194 4.36 -5.68 15.64
N GLY A 195 3.78 -5.83 16.84
CA GLY A 195 4.10 -5.00 18.01
C GLY A 195 3.63 -3.55 17.91
N ASN A 196 2.64 -3.27 17.06
CA ASN A 196 2.04 -1.94 16.95
C ASN A 196 0.59 -2.04 16.47
N ALA A 197 -0.35 -1.56 17.29
CA ALA A 197 -1.78 -1.63 17.01
C ALA A 197 -2.18 -0.86 15.72
N ASN A 198 -1.54 0.27 15.41
CA ASN A 198 -1.84 1.02 14.20
C ASN A 198 -1.30 0.30 12.95
N LEU A 199 -0.09 -0.29 13.03
CA LEU A 199 0.48 -1.08 11.95
C LEU A 199 -0.39 -2.31 11.65
N LEU A 200 -0.83 -3.02 12.69
CA LEU A 200 -1.76 -4.13 12.55
C LEU A 200 -3.12 -3.69 11.97
N ALA A 201 -3.61 -2.51 12.35
CA ALA A 201 -4.86 -1.96 11.82
C ALA A 201 -4.78 -1.70 10.30
N ILE A 202 -3.64 -1.18 9.82
CA ILE A 202 -3.39 -0.97 8.38
C ILE A 202 -3.35 -2.32 7.64
N ILE A 203 -2.61 -3.29 8.18
CA ILE A 203 -2.54 -4.66 7.63
C ILE A 203 -3.94 -5.26 7.54
N ALA A 204 -4.74 -5.14 8.60
CA ALA A 204 -6.10 -5.65 8.65
C ALA A 204 -7.03 -4.94 7.66
N LEU A 205 -6.97 -3.61 7.55
CA LEU A 205 -7.77 -2.82 6.61
C LEU A 205 -7.41 -3.13 5.14
N LEU A 206 -6.13 -3.19 4.82
CA LEU A 206 -5.68 -3.63 3.50
C LEU A 206 -6.08 -5.09 3.25
N GLY A 207 -6.09 -5.94 4.28
CA GLY A 207 -6.63 -7.29 4.22
C GLY A 207 -8.11 -7.31 3.83
N ILE A 208 -8.95 -6.51 4.50
CA ILE A 208 -10.38 -6.37 4.18
C ILE A 208 -10.56 -5.97 2.71
N VAL A 209 -9.82 -4.96 2.26
CA VAL A 209 -9.88 -4.46 0.88
C VAL A 209 -9.43 -5.53 -0.12
N VAL A 210 -8.28 -6.16 0.09
CA VAL A 210 -7.71 -7.16 -0.83
C VAL A 210 -8.56 -8.42 -0.86
N PHE A 211 -8.98 -8.95 0.29
CA PHE A 211 -9.79 -10.17 0.36
C PHE A 211 -11.20 -9.94 -0.21
N GLY A 212 -11.79 -8.76 0.02
CA GLY A 212 -13.04 -8.36 -0.61
C GLY A 212 -12.94 -8.32 -2.14
N VAL A 213 -11.86 -7.75 -2.69
CA VAL A 213 -11.61 -7.75 -4.14
C VAL A 213 -11.38 -9.17 -4.67
N GLN A 214 -10.57 -9.99 -4.00
CA GLN A 214 -10.31 -11.39 -4.40
C GLN A 214 -11.59 -12.24 -4.40
N LEU A 215 -12.49 -12.02 -3.43
CA LEU A 215 -13.78 -12.70 -3.36
C LEU A 215 -14.73 -12.23 -4.49
N ALA A 216 -14.77 -10.92 -4.75
CA ALA A 216 -15.57 -10.34 -5.83
C ALA A 216 -15.05 -10.73 -7.23
N GLU A 217 -13.75 -10.95 -7.38
CA GLU A 217 -13.12 -11.50 -8.59
C GLU A 217 -13.28 -13.02 -8.72
N ARG A 218 -13.60 -13.72 -7.62
CA ARG A 218 -13.59 -15.19 -7.52
C ARG A 218 -12.20 -15.81 -7.76
N SER A 219 -11.15 -15.09 -7.35
CA SER A 219 -9.76 -15.57 -7.44
C SER A 219 -9.40 -16.53 -6.30
N VAL A 220 -10.28 -16.70 -5.31
CA VAL A 220 -10.13 -17.59 -4.14
C VAL A 220 -11.43 -18.34 -3.88
N THR A 221 -11.35 -19.47 -3.17
CA THR A 221 -12.56 -20.22 -2.76
C THR A 221 -13.41 -19.37 -1.81
N ARG A 222 -14.74 -19.52 -1.87
CA ARG A 222 -15.66 -18.73 -1.02
C ARG A 222 -15.37 -18.93 0.46
N THR A 223 -15.15 -20.17 0.89
CA THR A 223 -14.86 -20.50 2.29
C THR A 223 -13.58 -19.81 2.78
N SER A 224 -12.49 -19.89 2.01
CA SER A 224 -11.24 -19.22 2.35
C SER A 224 -11.39 -17.69 2.33
N GLY A 225 -12.07 -17.16 1.30
CA GLY A 225 -12.31 -15.73 1.14
C GLY A 225 -13.08 -15.13 2.32
N TYR A 226 -14.23 -15.71 2.68
CA TYR A 226 -15.02 -15.25 3.82
C TYR A 226 -14.30 -15.47 5.16
N GLY A 227 -13.60 -16.59 5.34
CA GLY A 227 -12.83 -16.86 6.55
C GLY A 227 -11.74 -15.80 6.80
N TRP A 228 -10.92 -15.50 5.79
CA TRP A 228 -9.88 -14.48 5.91
C TRP A 228 -10.43 -13.06 5.99
N LEU A 229 -11.54 -12.76 5.32
CA LEU A 229 -12.22 -11.48 5.46
C LEU A 229 -12.75 -11.27 6.88
N ALA A 230 -13.34 -12.31 7.49
CA ALA A 230 -13.80 -12.27 8.87
C ALA A 230 -12.62 -12.08 9.85
N LEU A 231 -11.53 -12.84 9.68
CA LEU A 231 -10.33 -12.67 10.50
C LEU A 231 -9.72 -11.28 10.37
N ALA A 232 -9.69 -10.71 9.16
CA ALA A 232 -9.23 -9.34 8.95
C ALA A 232 -10.15 -8.31 9.64
N ALA A 233 -11.47 -8.49 9.55
CA ALA A 233 -12.45 -7.62 10.22
C ALA A 233 -12.36 -7.70 11.75
N ILE A 234 -12.21 -8.91 12.31
CA ILE A 234 -11.99 -9.11 13.75
C ILE A 234 -10.70 -8.44 14.18
N THR A 235 -9.59 -8.70 13.48
CA THR A 235 -8.29 -8.08 13.77
C THR A 235 -8.38 -6.56 13.73
N PHE A 236 -9.04 -6.01 12.71
CA PHE A 236 -9.27 -4.58 12.57
C PHE A 236 -10.03 -4.00 13.77
N GLY A 237 -11.13 -4.64 14.18
CA GLY A 237 -11.89 -4.24 15.36
C GLY A 237 -11.08 -4.27 16.65
N LEU A 238 -10.27 -5.31 16.85
CA LEU A 238 -9.42 -5.46 18.05
C LEU A 238 -8.29 -4.43 18.14
N THR A 239 -7.87 -3.83 17.02
CA THR A 239 -6.81 -2.79 17.04
C THR A 239 -7.28 -1.42 17.57
N ARG A 240 -8.61 -1.16 17.49
CA ARG A 240 -9.29 0.11 17.83
C ARG A 240 -8.55 1.38 17.37
N SER A 241 -7.97 1.37 16.17
CA SER A 241 -7.29 2.55 15.64
C SER A 241 -8.30 3.56 15.06
N SER A 242 -8.43 4.74 15.67
CA SER A 242 -9.33 5.80 15.16
C SER A 242 -8.95 6.26 13.74
N THR A 243 -7.65 6.41 13.47
CA THR A 243 -7.15 6.82 12.15
C THR A 243 -7.55 5.81 11.08
N MET A 244 -7.42 4.52 11.37
CA MET A 244 -7.79 3.49 10.40
C MET A 244 -9.30 3.32 10.27
N MET A 245 -10.09 3.66 11.29
CA MET A 245 -11.55 3.77 11.16
C MET A 245 -11.92 4.86 10.14
N ILE A 246 -11.28 6.02 10.20
CA ILE A 246 -11.48 7.09 9.21
C ILE A 246 -11.07 6.62 7.82
N ALA A 247 -9.94 5.91 7.69
CA ALA A 247 -9.50 5.34 6.42
C ALA A 247 -10.49 4.30 5.86
N ALA A 248 -11.10 3.47 6.72
CA ALA A 248 -12.13 2.52 6.33
C ALA A 248 -13.39 3.21 5.80
N VAL A 249 -13.87 4.25 6.50
CA VAL A 249 -15.00 5.07 6.03
C VAL A 249 -14.68 5.74 4.70
N ALA A 250 -13.47 6.31 4.56
CA ALA A 250 -13.03 6.91 3.30
C ALA A 250 -13.02 5.89 2.15
N CYS A 251 -12.55 4.66 2.40
CA CYS A 251 -12.62 3.57 1.43
C CYS A 251 -14.05 3.21 1.03
N ILE A 252 -14.99 3.17 1.97
CA ILE A 252 -16.41 2.90 1.67
C ILE A 252 -17.01 4.02 0.80
N VAL A 253 -16.74 5.28 1.16
CA VAL A 253 -17.21 6.45 0.39
C VAL A 253 -16.64 6.44 -1.03
N VAL A 254 -15.33 6.21 -1.17
CA VAL A 254 -14.66 6.15 -2.47
C VAL A 254 -15.15 4.96 -3.30
N LEU A 255 -15.36 3.80 -2.67
CA LEU A 255 -15.94 2.64 -3.35
C LEU A 255 -17.35 2.95 -3.87
N GLY A 256 -18.20 3.58 -3.05
CA GLY A 256 -19.53 4.05 -3.45
C GLY A 256 -19.46 5.01 -4.64
N ALA A 257 -18.57 6.00 -4.57
CA ALA A 257 -18.35 6.96 -5.65
C ALA A 257 -17.89 6.28 -6.95
N VAL A 258 -16.98 5.31 -6.88
CA VAL A 258 -16.56 4.50 -8.04
C VAL A 258 -17.73 3.72 -8.64
N LEU A 259 -18.54 3.05 -7.81
CA LEU A 259 -19.68 2.27 -8.29
C LEU A 259 -20.75 3.15 -8.94
N LEU A 260 -20.97 4.36 -8.42
CA LEU A 260 -21.83 5.37 -9.05
C LEU A 260 -21.23 5.89 -10.36
N ALA A 261 -19.94 6.23 -10.38
CA ALA A 261 -19.23 6.71 -11.57
C ALA A 261 -19.21 5.68 -12.72
N ARG A 262 -19.17 4.38 -12.39
CA ARG A 262 -19.24 3.27 -13.36
C ARG A 262 -20.62 3.13 -14.00
N ARG A 263 -21.68 3.56 -13.31
CA ARG A 263 -23.07 3.57 -13.81
C ARG A 263 -23.43 4.87 -14.52
N ALA A 264 -22.74 5.97 -14.20
CA ALA A 264 -23.00 7.29 -14.75
C ALA A 264 -22.35 7.50 -16.13
N GLY A 265 -23.06 8.19 -17.02
CA GLY A 265 -22.48 8.79 -18.23
C GLY A 265 -21.62 10.02 -17.92
N PRO A 266 -21.01 10.67 -18.93
CA PRO A 266 -20.11 11.81 -18.73
C PRO A 266 -20.69 12.95 -17.87
N SER A 267 -21.94 13.35 -18.14
CA SER A 267 -22.62 14.41 -17.37
C SER A 267 -22.92 13.99 -15.92
N GLY A 268 -23.23 12.71 -15.69
CA GLY A 268 -23.46 12.19 -14.34
C GLY A 268 -22.18 12.15 -13.50
N ARG A 269 -21.02 11.93 -14.13
CA ARG A 269 -19.71 12.01 -13.46
C ARG A 269 -19.39 13.44 -13.02
N LEU A 270 -19.73 14.45 -13.83
CA LEU A 270 -19.58 15.86 -13.44
C LEU A 270 -20.43 16.20 -12.20
N GLY A 271 -21.67 15.72 -12.15
CA GLY A 271 -22.53 15.86 -10.98
C GLY A 271 -21.94 15.18 -9.73
N LEU A 272 -21.37 13.98 -9.88
CA LEU A 272 -20.68 13.28 -8.78
C LEU A 272 -19.47 14.08 -8.28
N TYR A 273 -18.65 14.64 -9.18
CA TYR A 273 -17.51 15.48 -8.79
C TYR A 273 -17.94 16.77 -8.09
N GLY A 274 -19.00 17.42 -8.59
CA GLY A 274 -19.59 18.59 -7.96
C GLY A 274 -20.12 18.29 -6.55
N ALA A 275 -20.86 17.18 -6.39
CA ALA A 275 -21.35 16.73 -5.09
C ALA A 275 -20.21 16.37 -4.12
N GLY A 276 -19.17 15.71 -4.61
CA GLY A 276 -17.97 15.39 -3.83
C GLY A 276 -17.24 16.65 -3.37
N LEU A 277 -17.10 17.65 -4.24
CA LEU A 277 -16.51 18.95 -3.91
C LEU A 277 -17.35 19.71 -2.87
N ALA A 278 -18.67 19.73 -3.04
CA ALA A 278 -19.58 20.36 -2.08
C ALA A 278 -19.51 19.67 -0.71
N ALA A 279 -19.46 18.33 -0.67
CA ALA A 279 -19.31 17.58 0.56
C ALA A 279 -17.95 17.86 1.23
N ALA A 280 -16.86 17.91 0.48
CA ALA A 280 -15.53 18.25 1.00
C ALA A 280 -15.50 19.67 1.56
N ALA A 281 -16.11 20.64 0.86
CA ALA A 281 -16.24 22.02 1.34
C ALA A 281 -17.07 22.09 2.63
N ALA A 282 -18.19 21.37 2.71
CA ALA A 282 -19.01 21.30 3.91
C ALA A 282 -18.23 20.71 5.09
N VAL A 283 -17.48 19.62 4.89
CA VAL A 283 -16.60 19.04 5.92
C VAL A 283 -15.53 20.04 6.35
N ALA A 284 -14.91 20.77 5.43
CA ALA A 284 -13.91 21.79 5.75
C ALA A 284 -14.51 22.94 6.58
N VAL A 285 -15.70 23.43 6.21
CA VAL A 285 -16.44 24.44 6.98
C VAL A 285 -16.75 23.91 8.38
N VAL A 286 -17.28 22.70 8.51
CA VAL A 286 -17.56 22.09 9.83
C VAL A 286 -16.27 21.95 10.65
N ALA A 287 -15.18 21.51 10.03
CA ALA A 287 -13.90 21.35 10.72
C ALA A 287 -13.29 22.67 11.19
N VAL A 288 -13.50 23.78 10.47
CA VAL A 288 -13.00 25.11 10.84
C VAL A 288 -13.87 25.75 11.93
N PHE A 289 -15.19 25.74 11.74
CA PHE A 289 -16.11 26.50 12.60
C PHE A 289 -16.60 25.72 13.82
N PHE A 290 -16.59 24.38 13.77
CA PHE A 290 -17.11 23.51 14.84
C PHE A 290 -16.04 22.57 15.40
N ARG A 291 -14.76 22.94 15.26
CA ARG A 291 -13.62 22.13 15.72
C ARG A 291 -13.79 21.67 17.17
N ASP A 292 -14.01 22.60 18.09
CA ASP A 292 -14.03 22.31 19.52
C ASP A 292 -15.28 21.51 19.93
N ALA A 293 -16.41 21.77 19.28
CA ALA A 293 -17.64 21.00 19.46
C ALA A 293 -17.52 19.57 18.90
N ALA A 294 -16.87 19.39 17.74
CA ALA A 294 -16.63 18.09 17.14
C ALA A 294 -15.63 17.26 17.96
N LEU A 295 -14.57 17.88 18.47
CA LEU A 295 -13.56 17.22 19.32
C LEU A 295 -14.16 16.79 20.66
N SER A 296 -14.94 17.68 21.31
CA SER A 296 -15.61 17.35 22.57
C SER A 296 -16.68 16.27 22.41
N ALA A 297 -17.46 16.27 21.33
CA ALA A 297 -18.44 15.22 21.02
C ALA A 297 -17.79 13.84 20.77
N LEU A 298 -16.55 13.81 20.29
CA LEU A 298 -15.75 12.59 20.13
C LEU A 298 -15.07 12.11 21.42
N GLY A 299 -15.29 12.81 22.55
CA GLY A 299 -14.64 12.52 23.83
C GLY A 299 -13.12 12.68 23.76
N LYS A 300 -12.61 13.50 22.81
CA LYS A 300 -11.19 13.78 22.64
C LYS A 300 -10.88 15.17 23.19
N SER A 301 -9.76 15.31 23.88
CA SER A 301 -9.23 16.62 24.26
C SER A 301 -9.02 17.50 23.02
N SER A 302 -9.17 18.82 23.19
CA SER A 302 -8.88 19.85 22.16
C SER A 302 -7.46 19.75 21.61
N ASP A 303 -6.56 19.19 22.41
CA ASP A 303 -5.28 18.68 22.01
C ASP A 303 -5.46 17.25 21.44
N LEU A 304 -5.34 17.13 20.11
CA LEU A 304 -5.60 15.95 19.26
C LEU A 304 -4.64 14.77 19.54
N THR A 305 -4.45 14.41 20.81
CA THR A 305 -3.48 13.47 21.39
C THR A 305 -2.06 14.01 21.56
N GLY A 306 -1.81 15.27 21.96
CA GLY A 306 -0.44 15.79 22.18
C GLY A 306 0.38 15.94 20.90
N ARG A 307 -0.29 16.05 19.75
CA ARG A 307 0.34 16.16 18.43
C ARG A 307 0.52 17.60 17.98
N LEU A 308 -0.26 18.52 18.55
CA LEU A 308 -0.21 19.93 18.16
C LEU A 308 1.13 20.55 18.55
N ASP A 309 1.68 20.19 19.70
CA ASP A 309 3.00 20.66 20.15
C ASP A 309 4.11 20.13 19.24
N ILE A 310 4.09 18.82 18.93
CA ILE A 310 5.03 18.20 17.97
C ILE A 310 4.96 18.91 16.62
N TRP A 311 3.75 19.22 16.15
CA TRP A 311 3.58 19.91 14.88
C TRP A 311 4.09 21.35 14.94
N ALA A 312 3.88 22.06 16.03
CA ALA A 312 4.41 23.40 16.23
C ALA A 312 5.95 23.40 16.19
N ASP A 313 6.60 22.45 16.87
CA ASP A 313 8.06 22.30 16.87
C ASP A 313 8.60 21.98 15.47
N VAL A 314 7.94 21.05 14.76
CA VAL A 314 8.33 20.68 13.39
C VAL A 314 8.13 21.84 12.42
N VAL A 315 7.05 22.62 12.57
CA VAL A 315 6.79 23.81 11.76
C VAL A 315 7.84 24.88 12.04
N ALA A 316 8.14 25.18 13.31
CA ALA A 316 9.16 26.14 13.68
C ALA A 316 10.54 25.74 13.12
N LEU A 317 10.85 24.44 13.12
CA LEU A 317 12.08 23.94 12.51
C LEU A 317 12.05 24.08 10.98
N ALA A 318 10.95 23.75 10.33
CA ALA A 318 10.78 23.88 8.88
C ALA A 318 10.90 25.35 8.41
N GLU A 319 10.36 26.31 9.19
CA GLU A 319 10.43 27.74 8.90
C GLU A 319 11.86 28.30 8.91
N ARG A 320 12.78 27.68 9.65
CA ARG A 320 14.21 28.05 9.61
C ARG A 320 14.88 27.71 8.28
N ARG A 321 14.41 26.68 7.55
CA ARG A 321 14.93 26.27 6.22
C ARG A 321 13.78 25.89 5.26
N PRO A 322 12.92 26.83 4.86
CA PRO A 322 11.61 26.51 4.30
C PRO A 322 11.66 25.94 2.87
N VAL A 323 12.74 26.21 2.12
CA VAL A 323 12.82 25.86 0.68
C VAL A 323 13.37 24.46 0.44
N PHE A 324 14.51 24.11 1.05
CA PHE A 324 15.23 22.84 0.85
C PHE A 324 15.35 21.98 2.11
N GLY A 325 14.84 22.45 3.26
CA GLY A 325 14.81 21.70 4.50
C GLY A 325 16.18 21.43 5.11
N TRP A 326 16.19 20.49 6.04
CA TRP A 326 17.35 20.14 6.87
C TRP A 326 18.16 18.94 6.36
N GLY A 327 17.66 18.22 5.36
CA GLY A 327 18.22 16.94 4.90
C GLY A 327 17.18 15.83 5.01
N TYR A 328 17.20 14.86 4.09
CA TYR A 328 16.30 13.71 4.18
C TYR A 328 16.62 12.86 5.41
N SER A 329 15.63 12.48 6.19
CA SER A 329 15.73 11.48 7.26
C SER A 329 14.34 10.92 7.57
N SER A 330 13.92 9.83 6.92
CA SER A 330 12.66 9.16 7.28
C SER A 330 12.91 7.67 7.55
N PRO A 331 12.67 7.17 8.78
CA PRO A 331 12.30 7.93 9.99
C PRO A 331 13.46 8.82 10.49
N TRP A 332 13.21 9.66 11.49
CA TRP A 332 14.28 10.38 12.19
C TRP A 332 15.13 9.39 12.98
N LEU A 333 16.46 9.48 12.85
CA LEU A 333 17.33 8.74 13.78
C LEU A 333 17.36 9.46 15.13
N PRO A 334 17.36 8.73 16.26
CA PRO A 334 17.46 9.32 17.59
C PRO A 334 18.62 10.32 17.68
N GLY A 335 18.34 11.52 18.19
CA GLY A 335 19.33 12.60 18.32
C GLY A 335 19.91 13.20 17.03
N ALA A 336 19.43 12.78 15.85
CA ALA A 336 19.97 13.28 14.57
C ALA A 336 19.31 14.59 14.11
N VAL A 337 18.01 14.75 14.33
CA VAL A 337 17.28 15.96 13.92
C VAL A 337 17.59 17.08 14.91
N PRO A 338 17.93 18.30 14.46
CA PRO A 338 18.39 19.39 15.32
C PRO A 338 17.20 20.06 16.02
N PHE A 339 16.50 19.31 16.87
CA PHE A 339 15.57 19.87 17.83
C PHE A 339 16.37 20.50 18.98
N ASP A 340 15.89 21.65 19.48
CA ASP A 340 16.52 22.33 20.62
C ASP A 340 16.42 21.46 21.89
N GLU A 341 15.33 20.67 22.02
CA GLU A 341 15.17 19.57 22.98
C GLU A 341 14.56 18.34 22.27
N PRO A 342 14.96 17.09 22.61
CA PRO A 342 14.33 15.90 22.03
C PRO A 342 12.82 15.89 22.31
N VAL A 343 12.02 15.65 21.27
CA VAL A 343 10.56 15.55 21.40
C VAL A 343 10.22 14.24 22.10
N VAL A 344 10.09 14.27 23.43
CA VAL A 344 9.78 13.09 24.26
C VAL A 344 8.31 13.08 24.63
N ARG A 345 7.63 11.95 24.42
CA ARG A 345 6.25 11.75 24.89
C ARG A 345 6.09 10.39 25.52
N ASN A 346 5.44 10.37 26.69
CA ASN A 346 5.31 9.18 27.53
C ASN A 346 6.68 8.49 27.76
N GLY A 347 7.75 9.26 27.95
CA GLY A 347 9.11 8.73 28.13
C GLY A 347 9.78 8.18 26.86
N VAL A 348 9.19 8.35 25.67
CA VAL A 348 9.75 7.85 24.39
C VAL A 348 9.99 9.01 23.42
N GLU A 349 11.22 9.10 22.90
CA GLU A 349 11.61 10.04 21.84
C GLU A 349 10.81 9.77 20.56
N GLN A 350 10.24 10.82 19.98
CA GLN A 350 9.45 10.73 18.76
C GLN A 350 10.35 10.75 17.53
N LEU A 351 10.26 9.71 16.71
CA LEU A 351 11.10 9.52 15.51
C LEU A 351 10.41 9.95 14.21
N GLN A 352 9.28 10.66 14.31
CA GLN A 352 8.51 11.17 13.18
C GLN A 352 7.54 12.27 13.63
N ALA A 353 7.14 13.14 12.70
CA ALA A 353 6.15 14.19 12.95
C ALA A 353 4.71 13.67 13.15
N HIS A 354 4.48 12.37 12.91
CA HIS A 354 3.13 11.78 12.82
C HIS A 354 2.24 12.49 11.79
N ASN A 355 2.87 13.04 10.75
CA ASN A 355 2.23 13.68 9.61
C ASN A 355 3.28 13.75 8.49
N ALA A 356 3.12 12.95 7.45
CA ALA A 356 4.11 12.82 6.37
C ALA A 356 4.36 14.15 5.64
N TRP A 357 3.37 15.04 5.58
CA TRP A 357 3.47 16.29 4.83
C TRP A 357 4.33 17.32 5.56
N LEU A 358 4.12 17.45 6.88
CA LEU A 358 5.00 18.26 7.74
C LEU A 358 6.40 17.68 7.80
N ASP A 359 6.50 16.35 7.85
CA ASP A 359 7.77 15.64 7.89
C ASP A 359 8.62 15.90 6.63
N VAL A 360 8.01 15.76 5.44
CA VAL A 360 8.67 16.08 4.17
C VAL A 360 9.03 17.57 4.09
N TRP A 361 8.15 18.48 4.56
CA TRP A 361 8.44 19.90 4.54
C TRP A 361 9.66 20.25 5.42
N MET A 362 9.74 19.69 6.62
CA MET A 362 10.90 19.90 7.50
C MET A 362 12.19 19.33 6.88
N GLN A 363 12.13 18.13 6.30
CA GLN A 363 13.31 17.45 5.77
C GLN A 363 13.81 18.02 4.44
N LEU A 364 12.91 18.26 3.48
CA LEU A 364 13.23 18.60 2.09
C LEU A 364 12.66 19.94 1.64
N GLY A 365 12.05 20.70 2.55
CA GLY A 365 11.43 21.99 2.28
C GLY A 365 10.21 21.89 1.39
N ILE A 366 9.68 23.06 0.99
CA ILE A 366 8.47 23.15 0.15
C ILE A 366 8.67 22.47 -1.20
N VAL A 367 9.92 22.45 -1.71
CA VAL A 367 10.26 21.75 -2.95
C VAL A 367 10.01 20.25 -2.78
N GLY A 368 10.47 19.65 -1.68
CA GLY A 368 10.18 18.25 -1.36
C GLY A 368 8.68 17.98 -1.20
N ALA A 369 7.96 18.86 -0.50
CA ALA A 369 6.52 18.72 -0.28
C ALA A 369 5.72 18.76 -1.59
N VAL A 370 6.07 19.65 -2.52
CA VAL A 370 5.44 19.74 -3.85
C VAL A 370 5.74 18.49 -4.68
N LEU A 371 6.98 17.98 -4.66
CA LEU A 371 7.33 16.75 -5.37
C LEU A 371 6.58 15.54 -4.80
N PHE A 372 6.49 15.44 -3.48
CA PHE A 372 5.73 14.40 -2.79
C PHE A 372 4.23 14.49 -3.12
N ALA A 373 3.65 15.69 -3.10
CA ALA A 373 2.29 15.94 -3.57
C ALA A 373 2.09 15.49 -5.01
N GLY A 374 3.05 15.78 -5.89
CA GLY A 374 3.05 15.32 -7.29
C GLY A 374 3.01 13.79 -7.42
N ILE A 375 3.72 13.06 -6.54
CA ILE A 375 3.63 11.59 -6.48
C ILE A 375 2.20 11.19 -6.10
N VAL A 376 1.72 11.65 -4.95
CA VAL A 376 0.42 11.26 -4.39
C VAL A 376 -0.72 11.58 -5.35
N VAL A 377 -0.83 12.83 -5.80
CA VAL A 377 -1.87 13.30 -6.72
C VAL A 377 -1.84 12.51 -8.02
N SER A 378 -0.65 12.29 -8.61
CA SER A 378 -0.56 11.53 -9.86
C SER A 378 -0.98 10.07 -9.68
N VAL A 379 -0.68 9.43 -8.55
CA VAL A 379 -1.11 8.05 -8.25
C VAL A 379 -2.62 8.01 -8.05
N VAL A 380 -3.18 8.87 -7.19
CA VAL A 380 -4.62 8.96 -6.95
C VAL A 380 -5.37 9.19 -8.26
N TRP A 381 -4.93 10.15 -9.06
CA TRP A 381 -5.50 10.44 -10.38
C TRP A 381 -5.52 9.18 -11.27
N ARG A 382 -4.37 8.54 -11.48
CA ARG A 382 -4.27 7.33 -12.32
C ARG A 382 -5.13 6.19 -11.78
N CYS A 383 -5.10 5.94 -10.48
CA CYS A 383 -5.90 4.89 -9.84
C CYS A 383 -7.40 5.17 -9.94
N TRP A 384 -7.82 6.44 -9.85
CA TRP A 384 -9.22 6.83 -10.02
C TRP A 384 -9.72 6.46 -11.42
N PHE A 385 -9.03 6.91 -12.47
CA PHE A 385 -9.44 6.61 -13.85
C PHE A 385 -9.33 5.13 -14.19
N LEU A 386 -8.31 4.41 -13.67
CA LEU A 386 -8.26 2.95 -13.77
C LEU A 386 -9.49 2.29 -13.15
N ALA A 387 -10.00 2.82 -12.03
CA ALA A 387 -11.15 2.25 -11.35
C ALA A 387 -12.48 2.60 -12.04
N ILE A 388 -12.63 3.77 -12.66
CA ILE A 388 -13.92 4.20 -13.24
C ILE A 388 -14.04 3.98 -14.74
N ASP A 389 -12.94 3.82 -15.47
CA ASP A 389 -12.95 3.62 -16.91
C ASP A 389 -12.87 2.14 -17.30
N ARG A 390 -13.43 1.82 -18.47
CA ARG A 390 -13.36 0.46 -19.02
C ARG A 390 -11.97 0.22 -19.61
N PRO A 391 -11.43 -1.01 -19.50
CA PRO A 391 -10.19 -1.37 -20.20
C PRO A 391 -10.34 -1.20 -21.72
N ARG A 392 -9.61 -0.23 -22.30
CA ARG A 392 -9.61 0.04 -23.74
C ARG A 392 -8.42 -0.66 -24.40
N VAL A 393 -8.69 -1.77 -25.08
CA VAL A 393 -7.66 -2.53 -25.82
C VAL A 393 -8.01 -2.73 -27.30
N GLY A 394 -9.13 -2.16 -27.75
CA GLY A 394 -9.60 -2.22 -29.14
C GLY A 394 -10.50 -1.02 -29.47
N LEU A 395 -11.04 -1.01 -30.68
CA LEU A 395 -11.90 0.07 -31.17
C LEU A 395 -13.31 0.08 -30.56
N VAL A 396 -13.72 -1.03 -29.93
CA VAL A 396 -15.06 -1.20 -29.33
C VAL A 396 -14.96 -1.04 -27.80
N ASP A 397 -15.78 -0.15 -27.22
CA ASP A 397 -15.79 0.20 -25.78
C ASP A 397 -16.86 -0.60 -25.00
N ASP A 398 -16.91 -1.93 -25.20
CA ASP A 398 -17.94 -2.83 -24.64
C ASP A 398 -17.44 -3.75 -23.52
N ARG A 399 -16.14 -3.73 -23.20
CA ARG A 399 -15.57 -4.64 -22.19
C ARG A 399 -16.11 -4.36 -20.78
N PRO A 400 -16.39 -5.41 -19.99
CA PRO A 400 -16.85 -5.25 -18.62
C PRO A 400 -15.75 -4.63 -17.75
N TYR A 401 -16.17 -3.86 -16.75
CA TYR A 401 -15.23 -3.32 -15.76
C TYR A 401 -14.47 -4.45 -15.05
N SER A 402 -13.16 -4.27 -14.91
CA SER A 402 -12.36 -5.17 -14.08
C SER A 402 -12.58 -4.87 -12.60
N THR A 403 -12.89 -5.88 -11.79
CA THR A 403 -13.05 -5.74 -10.34
C THR A 403 -11.72 -5.36 -9.68
N THR A 404 -10.61 -5.90 -10.18
CA THR A 404 -9.26 -5.67 -9.64
C THR A 404 -8.72 -4.27 -9.89
N SER A 405 -9.33 -3.51 -10.80
CA SER A 405 -8.97 -2.11 -11.05
C SER A 405 -9.38 -1.14 -9.93
N ILE A 406 -10.26 -1.57 -9.02
CA ILE A 406 -10.65 -0.78 -7.83
C ILE A 406 -9.55 -0.82 -6.75
N LEU A 407 -8.82 -1.92 -6.68
CA LEU A 407 -7.85 -2.17 -5.62
C LEU A 407 -6.75 -1.08 -5.49
N PRO A 408 -6.06 -0.64 -6.57
CA PRO A 408 -5.05 0.43 -6.48
C PRO A 408 -5.58 1.70 -5.82
N LEU A 409 -6.84 2.06 -6.12
CA LEU A 409 -7.48 3.26 -5.61
C LEU A 409 -7.76 3.13 -4.12
N LEU A 410 -8.32 2.00 -3.66
CA LEU A 410 -8.58 1.80 -2.23
C LEU A 410 -7.29 1.73 -1.42
N VAL A 411 -6.24 1.10 -1.96
CA VAL A 411 -4.91 1.07 -1.32
C VAL A 411 -4.33 2.48 -1.18
N VAL A 412 -4.35 3.30 -2.25
CA VAL A 412 -3.81 4.66 -2.15
C VAL A 412 -4.66 5.56 -1.23
N VAL A 413 -5.99 5.34 -1.15
CA VAL A 413 -6.84 6.05 -0.17
C VAL A 413 -6.40 5.74 1.26
N VAL A 414 -6.15 4.46 1.60
CA VAL A 414 -5.62 4.08 2.92
C VAL A 414 -4.30 4.80 3.20
N LEU A 415 -3.36 4.78 2.24
CA LEU A 415 -2.05 5.44 2.39
C LEU A 415 -2.19 6.96 2.57
N VAL A 416 -3.07 7.62 1.82
CA VAL A 416 -3.28 9.07 1.88
C VAL A 416 -3.90 9.46 3.21
N VAL A 417 -4.96 8.78 3.66
CA VAL A 417 -5.59 9.08 4.96
C VAL A 417 -4.59 8.85 6.09
N GLN A 418 -3.81 7.77 6.02
CA GLN A 418 -2.75 7.51 6.99
C GLN A 418 -1.70 8.63 6.99
N SER A 419 -1.28 9.13 5.83
CA SER A 419 -0.21 10.13 5.70
C SER A 419 -0.49 11.43 6.47
N LEU A 420 -1.77 11.74 6.73
CA LEU A 420 -2.18 12.92 7.49
C LEU A 420 -1.94 12.76 9.00
N MET A 421 -1.87 11.53 9.47
CA MET A 421 -1.85 11.19 10.90
C MET A 421 -0.66 10.32 11.31
N GLU A 422 0.15 9.87 10.35
CA GLU A 422 1.40 9.14 10.53
C GLU A 422 2.35 9.41 9.36
N SER A 423 3.67 9.40 9.60
CA SER A 423 4.68 9.55 8.52
C SER A 423 4.98 8.24 7.79
N ARG A 424 4.30 7.14 8.13
CA ARG A 424 4.64 5.78 7.67
C ARG A 424 4.52 5.57 6.15
N ILE A 425 3.86 6.47 5.40
CA ILE A 425 3.87 6.42 3.93
C ILE A 425 5.27 6.62 3.33
N LEU A 426 6.21 7.21 4.08
CA LEU A 426 7.59 7.49 3.65
C LEU A 426 8.55 6.33 3.94
N VAL A 427 8.11 5.31 4.68
CA VAL A 427 8.96 4.20 5.14
C VAL A 427 8.31 2.85 4.89
N GLU A 428 9.13 1.80 4.89
CA GLU A 428 8.70 0.40 4.89
C GLU A 428 7.57 0.08 3.89
N SER A 429 6.50 -0.61 4.33
CA SER A 429 5.36 -0.98 3.48
C SER A 429 4.64 0.21 2.85
N GLY A 430 4.54 1.35 3.54
CA GLY A 430 3.91 2.55 3.01
C GLY A 430 4.63 3.06 1.76
N TRP A 431 5.96 3.18 1.85
CA TRP A 431 6.79 3.59 0.71
C TRP A 431 6.82 2.54 -0.40
N VAL A 432 6.96 1.25 -0.04
CA VAL A 432 6.94 0.13 -1.00
C VAL A 432 5.66 0.16 -1.84
N LEU A 433 4.49 0.31 -1.21
CA LEU A 433 3.21 0.37 -1.90
C LEU A 433 3.07 1.64 -2.75
N LEU A 434 3.48 2.81 -2.24
CA LEU A 434 3.43 4.06 -2.99
C LEU A 434 4.28 3.97 -4.26
N VAL A 435 5.52 3.46 -4.15
CA VAL A 435 6.41 3.23 -5.30
C VAL A 435 5.80 2.20 -6.26
N ALA A 436 5.31 1.08 -5.74
CA ALA A 436 4.72 0.03 -6.57
C ALA A 436 3.54 0.57 -7.38
N LEU A 437 2.63 1.32 -6.77
CA LEU A 437 1.49 1.93 -7.46
C LEU A 437 1.95 3.04 -8.43
N ALA A 438 2.91 3.88 -8.04
CA ALA A 438 3.45 4.93 -8.90
C ALA A 438 4.11 4.39 -10.16
N VAL A 439 4.82 3.27 -10.07
CA VAL A 439 5.47 2.64 -11.21
C VAL A 439 4.48 1.79 -12.01
N ALA A 440 3.69 0.94 -11.36
CA ALA A 440 2.79 -0.02 -12.03
C ALA A 440 1.74 0.70 -12.90
N THR A 441 1.09 1.74 -12.36
CA THR A 441 0.04 2.48 -13.08
C THR A 441 0.55 3.29 -14.27
N LYS A 442 1.86 3.56 -14.36
CA LYS A 442 2.50 4.20 -15.53
C LYS A 442 3.08 3.18 -16.51
N ALA A 443 3.66 2.09 -16.00
CA ALA A 443 4.23 1.04 -16.83
C ALA A 443 3.14 0.20 -17.53
N ARG A 444 1.98 0.04 -16.90
CA ARG A 444 0.85 -0.77 -17.40
C ARG A 444 -0.47 -0.01 -17.16
N PRO A 445 -0.90 0.83 -18.11
CA PRO A 445 -2.13 1.61 -17.95
C PRO A 445 -3.42 0.78 -18.11
N VAL A 446 -3.32 -0.54 -18.28
CA VAL A 446 -4.48 -1.44 -18.40
C VAL A 446 -4.33 -2.60 -17.44
N ILE A 447 -5.35 -2.80 -16.60
CA ILE A 447 -5.49 -3.96 -15.71
C ILE A 447 -6.53 -4.89 -16.34
N GLU A 448 -6.07 -5.93 -17.04
CA GLU A 448 -6.93 -6.88 -17.73
C GLU A 448 -7.48 -7.95 -16.79
N ARG A 449 -8.69 -8.44 -17.06
CA ARG A 449 -9.13 -9.75 -16.55
C ARG A 449 -8.40 -10.86 -17.31
N PRO A 450 -8.06 -11.99 -16.68
CA PRO A 450 -7.64 -13.17 -17.43
C PRO A 450 -8.78 -13.52 -18.37
N VAL A 451 -8.52 -13.49 -19.69
CA VAL A 451 -9.49 -13.99 -20.65
C VAL A 451 -9.55 -15.50 -20.43
N VAL A 452 -10.60 -15.97 -19.75
CA VAL A 452 -11.02 -17.36 -19.90
C VAL A 452 -11.58 -17.42 -21.31
N GLU A 453 -10.72 -17.74 -22.28
CA GLU A 453 -11.20 -18.10 -23.62
C GLU A 453 -12.09 -19.33 -23.42
N LYS A 454 -13.41 -19.12 -23.42
CA LYS A 454 -14.30 -20.21 -23.78
C LYS A 454 -13.89 -20.60 -25.20
N PRO A 455 -13.55 -21.88 -25.46
CA PRO A 455 -13.26 -22.32 -26.81
C PRO A 455 -14.41 -21.87 -27.71
N LEU A 456 -14.09 -21.16 -28.79
CA LEU A 456 -15.03 -20.85 -29.86
C LEU A 456 -15.32 -22.14 -30.64
N VAL A 457 -15.93 -23.13 -29.99
CA VAL A 457 -16.33 -24.40 -30.60
C VAL A 457 -17.76 -24.69 -30.18
N GLU A 458 -18.71 -23.84 -30.57
CA GLU A 458 -20.14 -24.25 -30.63
C GLU A 458 -21.06 -23.23 -31.35
N ARG A 459 -20.61 -22.61 -32.45
CA ARG A 459 -21.50 -21.76 -33.27
C ARG A 459 -21.48 -21.99 -34.78
N ARG A 460 -21.01 -23.16 -35.23
CA ARG A 460 -21.12 -23.58 -36.64
C ARG A 460 -21.44 -25.07 -36.81
N VAL A 461 -22.50 -25.58 -36.18
CA VAL A 461 -23.17 -26.81 -36.66
C VAL A 461 -24.67 -26.76 -36.34
N THR A 462 -25.36 -25.69 -36.73
CA THR A 462 -26.84 -25.68 -36.78
C THR A 462 -27.28 -24.82 -37.95
N ASP A 463 -26.94 -25.23 -39.18
CA ASP A 463 -27.55 -24.62 -40.38
C ASP A 463 -27.52 -25.53 -41.64
N ARG A 464 -27.39 -26.85 -41.45
CA ARG A 464 -27.61 -27.82 -42.55
C ARG A 464 -28.35 -29.05 -42.05
N ALA A 465 -29.63 -28.88 -41.77
CA ALA A 465 -30.61 -29.96 -41.85
C ALA A 465 -32.01 -29.35 -41.91
N ALA A 466 -32.41 -28.83 -43.08
CA ALA A 466 -33.82 -28.73 -43.43
C ALA A 466 -34.22 -30.06 -44.10
N PRO A 467 -35.28 -30.73 -43.64
CA PRO A 467 -35.72 -32.02 -44.18
C PRO A 467 -36.56 -31.82 -45.44
N GLY A 468 -36.16 -32.46 -46.55
CA GLY A 468 -37.04 -32.65 -47.71
C GLY A 468 -38.14 -33.64 -47.36
N ARG A 469 -39.40 -33.17 -47.40
CA ARG A 469 -40.62 -34.00 -47.41
C ARG A 469 -41.07 -34.19 -48.86
N ALA A 470 -41.55 -35.41 -49.13
CA ALA A 470 -42.50 -35.86 -50.15
C ALA A 470 -42.13 -35.65 -51.63
#